data_AF-A0A484CGQ0-F1
#
_entry.id   AF-A0A484CGQ0-F1
#
_cell.length_a   1.000
_cell.length_b   1.000
_cell.length_c   1.000
_cell.angle_alpha   90.00
_cell.angle_beta   90.00
_cell.angle_gamma   90.00
#
_symmetry.space_group_name_H-M   'P 1'
#
loop_
_entity.id
_entity.type
_entity.pdbx_description
1 polymer ?
#
loop_
_entity_poly.entity_id
_entity_poly.type
_entity_poly.pdbx_seq_one_letter_code
_entity_poly.pdbx_strand_id
1 'polypeptide(L)'
;MRDAKTTAGCGGQSLSFILEACHSLFLGNKPLALPIYLFDKMLLILLGVLILHLIILTLLIVSTAASAWSVGGESSTDLWYSCTTTNGGYHCKTASTEDWIQAVQALMILSLLFCFFSLIAFVFQLFKLVKGGRFFFTAIFQILASVFVMCGAIIYTVMSPDNDTTQFGYAYVLAWVAFPLCLISGLIYIVLRKKE
;
A
#
# COMPACT_ATOMS: atom_id res chain seq x y z
N MET A 1 5.07 -62.06 -57.56
CA MET A 1 3.67 -61.57 -57.66
C MET A 1 3.39 -60.85 -56.35
N ARG A 2 3.39 -59.51 -56.36
CA ARG A 2 2.19 -58.64 -56.18
C ARG A 2 1.60 -58.79 -54.76
N ASP A 3 1.46 -57.79 -53.89
CA ASP A 3 1.37 -56.33 -54.06
C ASP A 3 1.73 -55.56 -52.78
N ALA A 4 2.16 -54.31 -52.98
CA ALA A 4 2.25 -53.27 -51.96
C ALA A 4 0.85 -52.73 -51.57
N LYS A 5 0.66 -52.36 -50.30
CA LYS A 5 -0.28 -51.29 -49.94
C LYS A 5 0.26 -50.42 -48.81
N THR A 6 0.86 -49.32 -49.24
CA THR A 6 1.08 -48.10 -48.47
C THR A 6 -0.26 -47.53 -47.99
N THR A 7 -0.39 -47.20 -46.70
CA THR A 7 -1.19 -46.06 -46.26
C THR A 7 -0.38 -45.26 -45.24
N ALA A 8 -0.23 -43.99 -45.57
CA ALA A 8 0.45 -42.97 -44.80
C ALA A 8 -0.39 -42.52 -43.61
N GLY A 9 0.27 -42.29 -42.47
CA GLY A 9 -0.25 -41.56 -41.33
C GLY A 9 0.88 -40.74 -40.73
N CYS A 10 0.78 -39.42 -40.89
CA CYS A 10 1.80 -38.42 -40.67
C CYS A 10 2.26 -38.33 -39.20
N GLY A 11 3.54 -38.02 -39.00
CA GLY A 11 4.18 -37.82 -37.70
C GLY A 11 3.64 -36.62 -36.93
N GLY A 12 3.85 -36.66 -35.62
CA GLY A 12 3.49 -35.55 -34.72
C GLY A 12 3.45 -35.86 -33.22
N GLN A 13 3.74 -37.10 -32.77
CA GLN A 13 3.67 -37.45 -31.34
C GLN A 13 5.00 -37.80 -30.68
N SER A 14 6.13 -37.85 -31.42
CA SER A 14 7.40 -38.32 -30.85
C SER A 14 8.19 -37.25 -30.09
N LEU A 15 8.10 -35.97 -30.51
CA LEU A 15 8.87 -34.89 -29.86
C LEU A 15 8.30 -34.46 -28.50
N SER A 16 6.99 -34.51 -28.27
CA SER A 16 6.41 -34.15 -26.97
C SER A 16 6.80 -35.16 -25.89
N PHE A 17 6.83 -36.45 -26.22
CA PHE A 17 7.23 -37.51 -25.30
C PHE A 17 8.74 -37.46 -24.96
N ILE A 18 9.59 -37.09 -25.91
CA ILE A 18 11.04 -36.95 -25.65
C ILE A 18 11.32 -35.67 -24.85
N LEU A 19 10.58 -34.58 -25.06
CA LEU A 19 10.71 -33.36 -24.26
C LEU A 19 10.21 -33.56 -22.82
N GLU A 20 9.09 -34.27 -22.62
CA GLU A 20 8.59 -34.64 -21.28
C GLU A 20 9.52 -35.63 -20.57
N ALA A 21 10.11 -36.59 -21.28
CA ALA A 21 11.08 -37.53 -20.72
C ALA A 21 12.40 -36.85 -20.34
N CYS A 22 12.89 -35.89 -21.15
CA CYS A 22 14.10 -35.13 -20.87
C CYS A 22 13.91 -34.15 -19.68
N HIS A 23 12.71 -33.56 -19.56
CA HIS A 23 12.33 -32.74 -18.40
C HIS A 23 12.22 -33.56 -17.10
N SER A 24 11.84 -34.85 -17.21
CA SER A 24 11.70 -35.76 -16.07
C SER A 24 13.03 -36.40 -15.60
N LEU A 25 14.05 -36.44 -16.46
CA LEU A 25 15.35 -37.07 -16.15
C LEU A 25 16.38 -36.11 -15.53
N PHE A 26 16.27 -34.80 -15.75
CA PHE A 26 17.21 -33.81 -15.18
C PHE A 26 16.75 -33.16 -13.86
N LEU A 27 15.47 -33.25 -13.50
CA LEU A 27 14.94 -32.76 -12.23
C LEU A 27 14.52 -33.94 -11.37
N GLY A 28 15.50 -34.56 -10.72
CA GLY A 28 15.28 -35.67 -9.78
C GLY A 28 14.18 -35.34 -8.77
N ASN A 29 13.10 -36.12 -8.84
CA ASN A 29 12.08 -36.45 -7.83
C ASN A 29 11.91 -35.53 -6.60
N LYS A 30 11.95 -34.21 -6.79
CA LYS A 30 11.46 -33.21 -5.85
C LYS A 30 10.15 -32.68 -6.44
N PRO A 31 9.08 -32.56 -5.64
CA PRO A 31 7.77 -32.22 -6.16
C PRO A 31 7.83 -30.89 -6.92
N LEU A 32 7.57 -30.95 -8.23
CA LEU A 32 7.43 -29.78 -9.12
C LEU A 32 6.26 -28.86 -8.69
N ALA A 33 5.40 -29.33 -7.78
CA ALA A 33 4.37 -28.55 -7.11
C ALA A 33 4.95 -27.49 -6.14
N LEU A 34 6.12 -27.73 -5.54
CA LEU A 34 6.71 -26.82 -4.56
C LEU A 34 7.18 -25.48 -5.17
N PRO A 35 7.87 -25.42 -6.32
CA PRO A 35 8.25 -24.15 -6.95
C PRO A 35 7.05 -23.36 -7.52
N ILE A 36 6.00 -24.03 -8.03
CA ILE A 36 4.77 -23.34 -8.50
C ILE A 36 3.99 -22.76 -7.32
N TYR A 37 3.82 -23.53 -6.22
CA TYR A 37 3.12 -23.07 -5.03
C TYR A 37 3.88 -21.98 -4.24
N LEU A 38 5.21 -21.96 -4.32
CA LEU A 38 6.06 -20.87 -3.80
C LEU A 38 5.99 -19.62 -4.68
N PHE A 39 5.96 -19.77 -6.01
CA PHE A 39 5.83 -18.67 -6.95
C PHE A 39 4.47 -17.96 -6.81
N ASP A 40 3.38 -18.72 -6.67
CA ASP A 40 2.05 -18.18 -6.35
C ASP A 40 2.05 -17.44 -5.00
N LYS A 41 2.70 -17.98 -3.97
CA LYS A 41 2.78 -17.33 -2.65
C LYS A 41 3.48 -15.98 -2.66
N MET A 42 4.60 -15.85 -3.38
CA MET A 42 5.33 -14.57 -3.44
C MET A 42 4.55 -13.51 -4.23
N LEU A 43 3.89 -13.90 -5.33
CA LEU A 43 3.03 -13.01 -6.11
C LEU A 43 1.80 -12.55 -5.32
N LEU A 44 1.16 -13.45 -4.57
CA LEU A 44 0.02 -13.13 -3.71
C LEU A 44 0.39 -12.16 -2.59
N ILE A 45 1.55 -12.35 -1.95
CA ILE A 45 2.05 -11.42 -0.93
C ILE A 45 2.32 -10.05 -1.55
N LEU A 46 2.94 -10.02 -2.74
CA LEU A 46 3.25 -8.79 -3.46
C LEU A 46 1.99 -8.02 -3.86
N LEU A 47 0.98 -8.71 -4.40
CA LEU A 47 -0.33 -8.13 -4.71
C LEU A 47 -1.05 -7.65 -3.44
N GLY A 48 -0.97 -8.40 -2.35
CA GLY A 48 -1.54 -8.00 -1.06
C GLY A 48 -0.92 -6.70 -0.54
N VAL A 49 0.40 -6.56 -0.63
CA VAL A 49 1.10 -5.33 -0.23
C VAL A 49 0.76 -4.17 -1.16
N LEU A 50 0.54 -4.40 -2.46
CA LEU A 50 0.05 -3.36 -3.39
C LEU A 50 -1.31 -2.81 -2.94
N ILE A 51 -2.28 -3.71 -2.71
CA ILE A 51 -3.63 -3.34 -2.26
C ILE A 51 -3.54 -2.59 -0.92
N LEU A 52 -2.71 -3.07 0.00
CA LEU A 52 -2.46 -2.41 1.28
C LEU A 52 -1.93 -0.98 1.09
N HIS A 53 -1.00 -0.73 0.15
CA HIS A 53 -0.53 0.63 -0.15
C HIS A 53 -1.65 1.53 -0.65
N LEU A 54 -2.51 1.03 -1.55
CA LEU A 54 -3.63 1.81 -2.06
C LEU A 54 -4.61 2.17 -0.94
N ILE A 55 -4.90 1.22 -0.04
CA ILE A 55 -5.74 1.48 1.15
C ILE A 55 -5.10 2.56 2.02
N ILE A 56 -3.81 2.45 2.35
CA ILE A 56 -3.09 3.45 3.16
C ILE A 56 -3.14 4.82 2.49
N LEU A 57 -2.88 4.90 1.19
CA LEU A 57 -2.92 6.15 0.44
C LEU A 57 -4.31 6.78 0.49
N THR A 58 -5.37 5.99 0.28
CA THR A 58 -6.75 6.47 0.40
C THR A 58 -7.05 6.95 1.82
N LEU A 59 -6.66 6.22 2.86
CA LEU A 59 -6.86 6.62 4.25
C LEU A 59 -6.16 7.94 4.57
N LEU A 60 -4.93 8.13 4.08
CA LEU A 60 -4.18 9.37 4.28
C LEU A 60 -4.80 10.56 3.53
N ILE A 61 -5.29 10.34 2.31
CA ILE A 61 -5.97 11.40 1.53
C ILE A 61 -7.26 11.80 2.24
N VAL A 62 -8.09 10.82 2.62
CA VAL A 62 -9.35 11.08 3.32
C VAL A 62 -9.09 11.76 4.65
N SER A 63 -8.12 11.28 5.43
CA SER A 63 -7.72 11.95 6.67
C SER A 63 -7.31 13.39 6.40
N THR A 64 -6.42 13.67 5.45
CA THR A 64 -5.91 15.03 5.20
C THR A 64 -6.97 15.99 4.65
N ALA A 65 -7.95 15.50 3.88
CA ALA A 65 -8.92 16.34 3.18
C ALA A 65 -10.28 16.45 3.86
N ALA A 66 -10.65 15.52 4.73
CA ALA A 66 -11.99 15.50 5.34
C ALA A 66 -12.14 16.55 6.45
N SER A 67 -13.22 17.32 6.38
CA SER A 67 -13.77 18.31 7.34
C SER A 67 -14.23 17.71 8.67
N ALA A 68 -13.43 16.82 9.26
CA ALA A 68 -13.80 16.05 10.44
C ALA A 68 -12.60 15.59 11.28
N TRP A 69 -11.59 16.45 11.45
CA TRP A 69 -10.51 16.19 12.42
C TRP A 69 -10.96 16.47 13.84
N SER A 70 -11.72 17.53 14.02
CA SER A 70 -12.46 17.81 15.24
C SER A 70 -13.87 18.28 14.91
N VAL A 71 -14.81 17.91 15.77
CA VAL A 71 -16.24 18.22 15.63
C VAL A 71 -16.74 18.74 16.96
N GLY A 72 -17.49 19.83 16.98
CA GLY A 72 -18.06 20.37 18.21
C GLY A 72 -19.38 21.07 17.99
N GLY A 73 -20.47 20.53 18.53
CA GLY A 73 -21.81 21.08 18.34
C GLY A 73 -22.15 21.29 16.86
N GLU A 74 -22.36 22.54 16.46
CA GLU A 74 -22.66 22.94 15.08
C GLU A 74 -21.42 23.32 14.25
N SER A 75 -20.20 23.10 14.77
CA SER A 75 -18.95 23.32 14.06
C SER A 75 -18.19 22.03 13.74
N SER A 76 -17.57 22.01 12.56
CA SER A 76 -16.73 20.94 12.06
C SER A 76 -15.45 21.53 11.49
N THR A 77 -14.32 20.99 11.91
CA THR A 77 -12.98 21.51 11.58
C THR A 77 -12.13 20.43 10.92
N ASP A 78 -11.58 20.74 9.75
CA ASP A 78 -10.42 20.04 9.19
C ASP A 78 -9.12 20.80 9.49
N LEU A 79 -8.03 20.30 8.92
CA LEU A 79 -6.74 20.96 8.95
C LEU A 79 -6.73 22.31 8.23
N TRP A 80 -7.54 22.51 7.20
CA TRP A 80 -7.46 23.65 6.26
C TRP A 80 -8.53 24.70 6.53
N TYR A 81 -9.69 24.29 7.00
CA TYR A 81 -10.90 25.08 7.17
C TYR A 81 -11.62 24.72 8.47
N SER A 82 -12.19 25.75 9.08
CA SER A 82 -13.14 25.68 10.17
C SER A 82 -14.50 26.10 9.65
N CYS A 83 -15.45 25.17 9.66
CA CYS A 83 -16.81 25.42 9.20
C CYS A 83 -17.77 25.42 10.40
N THR A 84 -18.63 26.41 10.47
CA THR A 84 -19.67 26.53 11.50
C THR A 84 -21.01 26.70 10.82
N THR A 85 -22.00 25.96 11.30
CA THR A 85 -23.40 26.17 10.95
C THR A 85 -23.96 27.16 11.95
N THR A 86 -24.50 28.29 11.50
CA THR A 86 -25.18 29.25 12.37
C THR A 86 -26.46 29.69 11.68
N ASN A 87 -27.60 29.56 12.36
CA ASN A 87 -28.93 29.94 11.84
C ASN A 87 -29.26 29.35 10.44
N GLY A 88 -28.81 28.12 10.15
CA GLY A 88 -29.04 27.44 8.86
C GLY A 88 -28.09 27.85 7.73
N GLY A 89 -27.17 28.79 7.96
CA GLY A 89 -26.08 29.13 7.04
C GLY A 89 -24.82 28.33 7.33
N TYR A 90 -24.22 27.72 6.30
CA TYR A 90 -22.94 27.01 6.39
C TYR A 90 -21.80 27.98 6.04
N HIS A 91 -21.01 28.37 7.04
CA HIS A 91 -19.92 29.33 6.87
C HIS A 91 -18.58 28.67 7.16
N CYS A 92 -17.69 28.65 6.16
CA CYS A 92 -16.32 28.17 6.32
C CYS A 92 -15.32 29.32 6.32
N LYS A 93 -14.39 29.28 7.26
CA LYS A 93 -13.21 30.15 7.32
C LYS A 93 -11.97 29.28 7.26
N THR A 94 -10.85 29.83 6.81
CA THR A 94 -9.56 29.14 6.88
C THR A 94 -9.26 28.76 8.34
N ALA A 95 -8.66 27.58 8.55
CA ALA A 95 -8.22 27.13 9.86
C ALA A 95 -7.27 28.15 10.51
N SER A 96 -7.21 28.12 11.84
CA SER A 96 -6.40 29.02 12.64
C SER A 96 -4.97 29.10 12.11
N THR A 97 -4.42 30.31 11.96
CA THR A 97 -3.06 30.55 11.46
C THR A 97 -1.97 30.21 12.48
N GLU A 98 -2.28 29.37 13.46
CA GLU A 98 -1.36 28.95 14.50
C GLU A 98 -0.28 28.04 13.92
N ASP A 99 0.96 28.25 14.37
CA ASP A 99 2.14 27.56 13.84
C ASP A 99 2.04 26.04 13.95
N TRP A 100 1.36 25.54 15.00
CA TRP A 100 1.21 24.10 15.23
C TRP A 100 0.27 23.43 14.21
N ILE A 101 -0.80 24.09 13.76
CA ILE A 101 -1.67 23.55 12.70
C ILE A 101 -0.91 23.49 11.38
N GLN A 102 -0.12 24.52 11.08
CA GLN A 102 0.72 24.53 9.87
C GLN A 102 1.76 23.40 9.89
N ALA A 103 2.35 23.11 11.06
CA ALA A 103 3.23 21.97 11.22
C ALA A 103 2.50 20.63 10.94
N VAL A 104 1.29 20.44 11.49
CA VAL A 104 0.48 19.24 11.22
C VAL A 104 0.13 19.12 9.73
N GLN A 105 -0.26 20.22 9.08
CA GLN A 105 -0.51 20.26 7.62
C GLN A 105 0.71 19.82 6.82
N ALA A 106 1.89 20.37 7.13
CA ALA A 106 3.13 20.01 6.45
C ALA A 106 3.47 18.53 6.65
N LEU A 107 3.31 18.00 7.86
CA LEU A 107 3.56 16.58 8.18
C LEU A 107 2.61 15.64 7.43
N MET A 108 1.32 15.99 7.35
CA MET A 108 0.34 15.19 6.60
C MET A 108 0.65 15.19 5.10
N ILE A 109 0.99 16.34 4.50
CA ILE A 109 1.41 16.40 3.08
C ILE A 109 2.69 15.58 2.85
N LEU A 110 3.71 15.73 3.71
CA LEU A 110 4.96 14.98 3.58
C LEU A 110 4.70 13.47 3.64
N SER A 111 3.80 13.02 4.52
CA SER A 111 3.41 11.61 4.59
C SER A 111 2.76 11.10 3.32
N LEU A 112 1.88 11.90 2.70
CA LEU A 112 1.23 11.58 1.43
C LEU A 112 2.25 11.48 0.29
N LEU A 113 3.17 12.43 0.21
CA LEU A 113 4.23 12.44 -0.81
C LEU A 113 5.13 11.22 -0.70
N PHE A 114 5.59 10.88 0.51
CA PHE A 114 6.42 9.70 0.70
C PHE A 114 5.66 8.38 0.46
N CYS A 115 4.39 8.30 0.86
CA CYS A 115 3.55 7.14 0.53
C CYS A 115 3.33 7.01 -0.99
N PHE A 116 3.17 8.12 -1.70
CA PHE A 116 3.03 8.13 -3.16
C PHE A 116 4.32 7.72 -3.88
N PHE A 117 5.48 8.26 -3.47
CA PHE A 117 6.77 7.85 -4.01
C PHE A 117 7.08 6.37 -3.74
N SER A 118 6.69 5.87 -2.56
CA SER A 118 6.75 4.45 -2.22
C SER A 118 5.93 3.60 -3.20
N LEU A 119 4.69 4.00 -3.50
CA LEU A 119 3.82 3.31 -4.47
C LEU A 119 4.45 3.28 -5.87
N ILE A 120 4.98 4.41 -6.35
CA ILE A 120 5.66 4.48 -7.66
C ILE A 120 6.88 3.55 -7.70
N ALA A 121 7.73 3.59 -6.67
CA ALA A 121 8.91 2.73 -6.58
C ALA A 121 8.51 1.25 -6.59
N PHE A 122 7.43 0.90 -5.89
CA PHE A 122 6.88 -0.45 -5.88
C PHE A 122 6.36 -0.89 -7.25
N VAL A 123 5.60 -0.04 -7.95
CA VAL A 123 5.10 -0.33 -9.30
C VAL A 123 6.24 -0.51 -10.29
N PHE A 124 7.28 0.33 -10.23
CA PHE A 124 8.48 0.15 -11.07
C PHE A 124 9.16 -1.20 -10.81
N GLN A 125 9.14 -1.66 -9.57
CA GLN A 125 9.69 -2.95 -9.19
C GLN A 125 8.87 -4.12 -9.75
N LEU A 126 7.54 -4.01 -9.80
CA LEU A 126 6.66 -5.01 -10.45
C LEU A 126 7.03 -5.20 -11.93
N PHE A 127 7.26 -4.11 -12.67
CA PHE A 127 7.61 -4.21 -14.09
C PHE A 127 9.05 -4.67 -14.35
N LYS A 128 9.94 -4.53 -13.36
CA LYS A 128 11.36 -4.92 -13.46
C LYS A 128 11.66 -6.29 -12.81
N LEU A 129 10.66 -7.18 -12.74
CA LEU A 129 10.69 -8.54 -12.15
C LEU A 129 11.77 -9.53 -12.69
N VAL A 130 12.73 -9.09 -13.50
CA VAL A 130 13.79 -9.93 -14.10
C VAL A 130 15.11 -9.90 -13.32
N LYS A 131 15.30 -8.97 -12.37
CA LYS A 131 16.48 -8.97 -11.49
C LYS A 131 16.04 -8.64 -10.08
N GLY A 132 16.37 -9.51 -9.12
CA GLY A 132 16.12 -9.40 -7.66
C GLY A 132 16.74 -8.16 -7.02
N GLY A 133 16.37 -6.99 -7.51
CA GLY A 133 16.72 -5.68 -7.01
C GLY A 133 15.97 -5.41 -5.71
N ARG A 134 16.71 -4.93 -4.73
CA ARG A 134 16.36 -4.89 -3.30
C ARG A 134 15.21 -3.91 -3.06
N PHE A 135 14.10 -4.38 -2.49
CA PHE A 135 12.90 -3.64 -2.03
C PHE A 135 13.16 -2.56 -0.95
N PHE A 136 14.41 -2.14 -0.75
CA PHE A 136 14.81 -1.31 0.38
C PHE A 136 14.30 0.14 0.27
N PHE A 137 14.26 0.68 -0.96
CA PHE A 137 13.85 2.07 -1.17
C PHE A 137 12.39 2.29 -0.79
N THR A 138 11.47 1.48 -1.32
CA THR A 138 10.04 1.49 -0.97
C THR A 138 9.80 1.38 0.53
N ALA A 139 10.49 0.45 1.20
CA ALA A 139 10.35 0.25 2.65
C ALA A 139 10.74 1.51 3.46
N ILE A 140 11.82 2.19 3.09
CA ILE A 140 12.26 3.41 3.79
C ILE A 140 11.21 4.52 3.65
N PHE A 141 10.73 4.81 2.44
CA PHE A 141 9.74 5.85 2.24
C PHE A 141 8.44 5.55 2.97
N GLN A 142 8.04 4.28 3.02
CA GLN A 142 6.86 3.86 3.77
C GLN A 142 7.03 4.07 5.28
N ILE A 143 8.20 3.72 5.85
CA ILE A 143 8.48 3.96 7.27
C ILE A 143 8.53 5.46 7.58
N LEU A 144 9.20 6.26 6.73
CA LEU A 144 9.22 7.72 6.88
C LEU A 144 7.81 8.31 6.83
N ALA A 145 6.97 7.88 5.88
CA ALA A 145 5.57 8.28 5.82
C ALA A 145 4.85 7.97 7.15
N SER A 146 5.02 6.77 7.71
CA SER A 146 4.40 6.40 8.99
C SER A 146 4.83 7.29 10.16
N VAL A 147 6.12 7.69 10.21
CA VAL A 147 6.64 8.59 11.24
C VAL A 147 6.01 9.98 11.11
N PHE A 148 5.88 10.52 9.89
CA PHE A 148 5.26 11.84 9.70
C PHE A 148 3.77 11.85 10.07
N VAL A 149 3.01 10.80 9.75
CA VAL A 149 1.61 10.66 10.19
C VAL A 149 1.52 10.61 11.70
N MET A 150 2.37 9.80 12.35
CA MET A 150 2.41 9.69 13.80
C MET A 150 2.74 11.04 14.45
N CYS A 151 3.76 11.75 13.97
CA CYS A 151 4.11 13.09 14.48
C CYS A 151 2.96 14.08 14.30
N GLY A 152 2.31 14.12 13.12
CA GLY A 152 1.19 15.01 12.85
C GLY A 152 0.00 14.74 13.78
N ALA A 153 -0.35 13.46 13.97
CA ALA A 153 -1.43 13.05 14.86
C ALA A 153 -1.11 13.39 16.33
N ILE A 154 0.13 13.16 16.79
CA ILE A 154 0.55 13.49 18.17
C ILE A 154 0.53 15.00 18.42
N ILE A 155 1.09 15.80 17.52
CA ILE A 155 1.06 17.26 17.66
C ILE A 155 -0.38 17.76 17.74
N TYR A 156 -1.26 17.20 16.89
CA TYR A 156 -2.68 17.51 16.95
C TYR A 156 -3.28 17.15 18.32
N THR A 157 -3.00 15.97 18.87
CA THR A 157 -3.53 15.61 20.20
C THR A 157 -3.08 16.51 21.33
N VAL A 158 -1.81 16.91 21.32
CA VAL A 158 -1.21 17.65 22.43
C VAL A 158 -1.62 19.12 22.39
N MET A 159 -1.86 19.66 21.20
CA MET A 159 -2.12 21.07 20.99
C MET A 159 -3.60 21.39 20.71
N SER A 160 -4.43 20.37 20.44
CA SER A 160 -5.87 20.57 20.32
C SER A 160 -6.40 21.14 21.63
N PRO A 161 -7.07 22.31 21.60
CA PRO A 161 -7.60 22.90 22.82
C PRO A 161 -8.65 21.98 23.46
N ASP A 162 -8.47 21.68 24.75
CA ASP A 162 -9.47 20.97 25.56
C ASP A 162 -10.66 21.91 25.82
N ASN A 163 -11.59 21.99 24.88
CA ASN A 163 -12.91 22.54 25.12
C ASN A 163 -13.91 21.40 25.23
N ASP A 164 -14.70 21.40 26.32
CA ASP A 164 -15.65 20.33 26.67
C ASP A 164 -16.67 19.98 25.56
N THR A 165 -16.79 20.84 24.55
CA THR A 165 -17.72 20.71 23.42
C THR A 165 -17.10 20.13 22.16
N THR A 166 -15.78 20.02 22.04
CA THR A 166 -15.11 19.54 20.82
C THR A 166 -14.55 18.15 21.03
N GLN A 167 -14.87 17.26 20.10
CA GLN A 167 -14.48 15.87 20.09
C GLN A 167 -13.61 15.58 18.86
N PHE A 168 -12.73 14.59 18.96
CA PHE A 168 -11.99 14.10 17.81
C PHE A 168 -12.94 13.47 16.79
N GLY A 169 -12.84 13.91 15.54
CA GLY A 169 -13.66 13.39 14.44
C GLY A 169 -13.04 12.15 13.78
N TYR A 170 -13.76 11.57 12.84
CA TYR A 170 -13.33 10.33 12.19
C TYR A 170 -12.04 10.51 11.37
N ALA A 171 -11.78 11.70 10.79
CA ALA A 171 -10.61 11.93 9.96
C ALA A 171 -9.30 11.82 10.77
N TYR A 172 -9.34 12.22 12.03
CA TYR A 172 -8.26 12.02 12.99
C TYR A 172 -8.07 10.53 13.34
N VAL A 173 -9.16 9.78 13.54
CA VAL A 173 -9.09 8.32 13.77
C VAL A 173 -8.48 7.61 12.57
N LEU A 174 -8.82 8.02 11.35
CA LEU A 174 -8.23 7.47 10.12
C LEU A 174 -6.71 7.69 10.06
N ALA A 175 -6.17 8.81 10.57
CA ALA A 175 -4.72 9.01 10.66
C ALA A 175 -4.06 7.97 11.59
N TRP A 176 -4.66 7.73 12.76
CA TRP A 176 -4.19 6.72 13.71
C TRP A 176 -4.30 5.29 13.20
N VAL A 177 -5.29 4.99 12.35
CA VAL A 177 -5.41 3.68 11.68
C VAL A 177 -4.40 3.57 10.53
N ALA A 178 -4.16 4.66 9.79
CA ALA A 178 -3.19 4.70 8.70
C ALA A 178 -1.75 4.50 9.21
N PHE A 179 -1.39 5.02 10.39
CA PHE A 179 -0.06 4.87 10.99
C PHE A 179 0.43 3.41 11.09
N PRO A 180 -0.23 2.51 11.84
CA PRO A 180 0.24 1.14 12.01
C PRO A 180 0.15 0.35 10.72
N LEU A 181 -0.87 0.60 9.87
CA LEU A 181 -0.95 -0.03 8.56
C LEU A 181 0.24 0.35 7.67
N CYS A 182 0.62 1.63 7.67
CA CYS A 182 1.79 2.14 6.96
C CYS A 182 3.09 1.53 7.50
N LEU A 183 3.25 1.46 8.82
CA LEU A 183 4.42 0.86 9.46
C LEU A 183 4.55 -0.63 9.16
N ILE A 184 3.47 -1.40 9.32
CA ILE A 184 3.43 -2.85 9.05
C ILE A 184 3.76 -3.10 7.57
N SER A 185 3.18 -2.31 6.66
CA SER A 185 3.47 -2.37 5.23
C SER A 185 4.97 -2.20 4.94
N GLY A 186 5.61 -1.20 5.56
CA GLY A 186 7.06 -1.00 5.48
C GLY A 186 7.89 -2.16 6.05
N LEU A 187 7.47 -2.71 7.20
CA LEU A 187 8.17 -3.82 7.86
C LEU A 187 8.08 -5.14 7.08
N ILE A 188 6.94 -5.44 6.45
CA ILE A 188 6.77 -6.64 5.63
C ILE A 188 7.86 -6.70 4.54
N TYR A 189 8.18 -5.57 3.89
CA TYR A 189 9.26 -5.52 2.90
C TYR A 189 10.64 -5.86 3.47
N ILE A 190 10.92 -5.43 4.70
CA ILE A 190 12.20 -5.71 5.36
C ILE A 190 12.29 -7.18 5.78
N VAL A 191 11.19 -7.73 6.30
CA VAL A 191 11.13 -9.12 6.78
C VAL A 191 11.22 -10.12 5.63
N LEU A 192 10.53 -9.88 4.51
CA LEU A 192 10.60 -10.74 3.32
C LEU A 192 12.03 -10.84 2.79
N ARG A 193 12.82 -9.77 2.91
CA ARG A 193 14.25 -9.78 2.54
C ARG A 193 15.10 -10.66 3.46
N LYS A 194 14.80 -10.74 4.76
CA LYS A 194 15.65 -11.45 5.74
C LYS A 194 15.56 -12.98 5.62
N LYS A 195 14.61 -13.51 4.85
CA LYS A 195 14.42 -14.95 4.62
C LYS A 195 15.08 -15.47 3.33
N GLU A 196 15.68 -14.59 2.54
CA GLU A 196 16.60 -14.94 1.43
C GLU A 196 18.04 -14.72 1.87
#